data_AF-A0A326UI24-F1
#
_entry.id   AF-A0A326UI24-F1
#
_cell.length_a   1.000
_cell.length_b   1.000
_cell.length_c   1.000
_cell.angle_alpha   90.00
_cell.angle_beta   90.00
_cell.angle_gamma   90.00
#
_symmetry.space_group_name_H-M   'P 1'
#
loop_
_entity.id
_entity.type
_entity.pdbx_description
1 polymer ?
#
loop_
_entity_poly.entity_id
_entity_poly.type
_entity_poly.pdbx_seq_one_letter_code
_entity_poly.pdbx_strand_id
1 'polypeptide(L)' 'MAVTMIALVGGQTLPNFFPVKVYRPDQLLLVYSDRTEKQYHNLKSTLEMETKVLGL' A
#
# COMPACT_ATOMS: atom_id res chain seq x y z
N MET A 1 -20.55 0.47 -1.39
CA MET A 1 -19.61 1.53 -1.84
C MET A 1 -18.21 0.97 -1.68
N ALA A 2 -17.37 1.01 -2.72
CA ALA A 2 -16.01 0.51 -2.63
C ALA A 2 -15.13 1.51 -1.85
N VAL A 3 -14.36 1.03 -0.88
CA VAL A 3 -13.47 1.84 -0.04
C VAL A 3 -12.05 1.76 -0.59
N THR A 4 -11.49 2.93 -0.94
CA THR A 4 -10.10 3.07 -1.36
C THR A 4 -9.29 3.66 -0.22
N MET A 5 -8.22 2.98 0.18
CA MET A 5 -7.22 3.51 1.09
C MET A 5 -6.06 4.11 0.30
N ILE A 6 -5.62 5.30 0.68
CA ILE A 6 -4.45 5.96 0.10
C ILE A 6 -3.36 5.96 1.16
N ALA A 7 -2.17 5.47 0.80
CA ALA A 7 -1.03 5.35 1.72
C ALA A 7 0.23 5.98 1.10
N LEU A 8 0.86 6.89 1.85
CA LEU A 8 2.12 7.52 1.45
C LEU A 8 3.29 6.60 1.80
N VAL A 9 4.05 6.19 0.81
CA VAL A 9 5.19 5.28 1.00
C VAL A 9 6.41 6.08 1.48
N GLY A 10 6.70 5.95 2.77
CA GLY A 10 7.93 6.44 3.39
C GLY A 10 9.02 5.37 3.49
N GLY A 11 10.12 5.68 4.19
CA GLY A 11 11.23 4.75 4.39
C GLY A 11 10.89 3.50 5.21
N GLN A 12 9.79 3.54 5.97
CA GLN A 12 9.27 2.43 6.77
C GLN A 12 8.01 1.85 6.14
N THR A 13 7.94 0.52 6.01
CA THR A 13 6.80 -0.17 5.38
C THR A 13 5.68 -0.51 6.37
N LEU A 14 6.01 -0.78 7.63
CA LEU A 14 5.05 -1.19 8.66
C LEU A 14 3.87 -0.22 8.86
N PRO A 15 4.07 1.12 8.85
CA PRO A 15 2.96 2.06 8.97
C PRO A 15 1.90 1.95 7.86
N ASN A 16 2.27 1.44 6.69
CA ASN A 16 1.33 1.19 5.59
C ASN A 16 0.79 -0.24 5.61
N PHE A 17 1.58 -1.21 6.08
CA PHE A 17 1.19 -2.62 6.12
C PHE A 17 0.07 -2.89 7.14
N PHE A 18 0.23 -2.45 8.40
CA PHE A 18 -0.72 -2.82 9.46
C PHE A 18 -2.14 -2.28 9.22
N PRO A 19 -2.34 -1.00 8.82
CA PRO A 19 -3.69 -0.50 8.54
C PRO A 19 -4.38 -1.27 7.43
N VAL A 20 -3.67 -1.65 6.36
CA VAL A 20 -4.26 -2.41 5.25
C VAL A 20 -4.78 -3.77 5.74
N LYS A 21 -4.03 -4.46 6.61
CA LYS A 21 -4.46 -5.74 7.20
C LYS A 21 -5.69 -5.61 8.11
N VAL A 22 -5.77 -4.52 8.88
CA VAL A 22 -6.86 -4.29 9.85
C VAL A 22 -8.13 -3.86 9.15
N TYR A 23 -8.03 -2.86 8.26
CA TYR A 23 -9.20 -2.24 7.64
C TYR A 23 -9.67 -2.95 6.36
N ARG A 24 -8.80 -3.74 5.72
CA ARG A 24 -9.10 -4.53 4.50
C ARG A 24 -9.86 -3.71 3.43
N PRO A 25 -9.26 -2.62 2.93
CA PRO A 25 -9.91 -1.81 1.91
C PRO A 25 -10.10 -2.62 0.62
N ASP A 26 -11.11 -2.29 -0.19
CA ASP A 26 -11.31 -2.94 -1.49
C ASP A 26 -10.12 -2.65 -2.43
N GLN A 27 -9.52 -1.47 -2.28
CA GLN A 27 -8.39 -1.00 -3.09
C GLN A 27 -7.39 -0.21 -2.24
N LEU A 28 -6.11 -0.36 -2.56
CA LEU A 28 -5.01 0.38 -1.97
C LEU A 28 -4.25 1.15 -3.05
N LEU A 29 -4.19 2.47 -2.91
CA LEU A 29 -3.31 3.33 -3.70
C LEU A 29 -2.04 3.64 -2.90
N LEU A 30 -0.91 3.07 -3.33
CA LEU A 30 0.40 3.39 -2.78
C LEU A 30 0.98 4.57 -3.54
N VAL A 31 1.09 5.72 -2.88
CA VAL A 31 1.73 6.92 -3.43
C VAL A 31 3.20 6.90 -3.04
N TYR A 32 4.09 6.82 -4.03
CA TYR A 32 5.52 6.67 -3.79
C TYR A 32 6.33 7.70 -4.59
N SER A 33 7.64 7.65 -4.40
CA SER A 33 8.61 8.46 -5.16
C SER A 33 9.79 7.59 -5.55
N ASP A 34 10.67 8.10 -6.41
CA ASP A 34 11.92 7.42 -6.78
C ASP A 34 12.73 6.99 -5.55
N ARG A 35 12.66 7.75 -4.44
CA ARG A 35 13.38 7.45 -3.19
C ARG A 35 12.77 6.29 -2.40
N THR A 36 11.51 5.95 -2.66
CA THR A 36 10.75 4.95 -1.89
C THR A 36 10.17 3.82 -2.75
N GLU A 37 10.62 3.73 -4.02
CA GLU A 37 10.21 2.70 -4.99
C GLU A 37 10.45 1.28 -4.47
N LYS A 38 11.58 1.03 -3.80
CA LYS A 38 11.87 -0.27 -3.18
C LYS A 38 10.82 -0.64 -2.13
N GLN A 39 10.43 0.31 -1.27
CA GLN A 39 9.39 0.10 -0.26
C GLN A 39 8.02 -0.11 -0.89
N TYR A 40 7.72 0.59 -1.98
CA TYR A 40 6.52 0.36 -2.78
C TYR A 40 6.46 -1.08 -3.29
N HIS A 41 7.53 -1.57 -3.94
CA HIS A 41 7.56 -2.93 -4.47
C HIS A 41 7.40 -3.99 -3.37
N ASN A 42 8.07 -3.81 -2.23
CA ASN A 42 7.93 -4.71 -1.08
C ASN A 42 6.49 -4.73 -0.54
N LEU A 43 5.85 -3.56 -0.43
CA LEU A 43 4.46 -3.47 0.03
C LEU A 43 3.51 -4.10 -0.97
N LYS A 44 3.68 -3.78 -2.27
CA LYS A 44 2.86 -4.34 -3.34
C LYS A 44 2.91 -5.87 -3.34
N SER A 45 4.11 -6.46 -3.38
CA SER A 45 4.25 -7.93 -3.42
C SER A 45 3.66 -8.61 -2.19
N THR A 46 3.65 -7.93 -1.04
CA THR A 46 3.11 -8.47 0.21
C THR A 46 1.59 -8.34 0.30
N LEU A 47 1.00 -7.30 -0.30
CA LEU A 47 -0.41 -6.94 -0.14
C LEU A 47 -1.28 -7.27 -1.35
N GLU A 48 -0.70 -7.47 -2.53
CA GLU A 48 -1.45 -7.72 -3.78
C GLU A 48 -2.22 -9.05 -3.79
N MET A 49 -1.87 -9.99 -2.89
CA MET A 49 -2.63 -11.23 -2.70
C MET A 49 -3.97 -11.02 -1.96
N GLU A 50 -4.13 -9.92 -1.22
CA GLU A 50 -5.28 -9.68 -0.34
C GLU A 50 -6.10 -8.45 -0.73
N THR A 51 -5.52 -7.51 -1.46
CA THR A 51 -6.14 -6.24 -1.83
C THR A 51 -5.65 -5.83 -3.21
N LYS A 52 -6.53 -5.20 -4.00
CA LYS A 52 -6.12 -4.63 -5.28
C LYS A 52 -5.17 -3.44 -5.03
N VAL A 53 -3.89 -3.60 -5.38
CA VAL A 53 -2.87 -2.55 -5.21
C VAL A 53 -2.66 -1.77 -6.50
N LEU A 54 -2.71 -0.45 -6.39
CA LEU A 54 -2.36 0.52 -7.43
C LEU A 54 -1.15 1.35 -6.97
N GLY A 55 -0.34 1.85 -7.92
CA GLY A 55 0.78 2.75 -7.65
C GLY A 55 0.58 4.10 -8.34
N LEU A 56 0.95 5.17 -7.65
CA LEU A 56 1.04 6.54 -8.18
C LEU A 56 2.34 7.20 -7.76
#